data_AF-A0A2V7PK81-F1
#
_entry.id   AF-A0A2V7PK81-F1
#
_cell.length_a   1.000
_cell.length_b   1.000
_cell.length_c   1.000
_cell.angle_alpha   90.00
_cell.angle_beta   90.00
_cell.angle_gamma   90.00
#
_symmetry.space_group_name_H-M   'P 1'
#
loop_
_entity.id
_entity.type
_entity.pdbx_description
1 polymer ?
#
loop_
_entity_poly.entity_id
_entity_poly.type
_entity_poly.pdbx_seq_one_letter_code
_entity_poly.pdbx_strand_id
1 'polypeptide(L)'
;MLVAVHDVTPAHAGRLDVLYRLLEEFAVRQYALLVVPDWHGAWPLDAYSEFTAALRERAAAGAEVVLHGLRHDEVGLPRALAHRVRTFGRTDREGEFASLA
;
A
#
# COMPACT_ATOMS: atom_id res chain seq x y z
N MET A 1 -9.12 0.06 18.35
CA MET A 1 -9.27 0.30 16.89
C MET A 1 -7.92 0.03 16.27
N LEU A 2 -7.87 -0.73 15.18
CA LEU A 2 -6.63 -1.00 14.44
C LEU A 2 -6.73 -0.27 13.10
N VAL A 3 -5.75 0.58 12.81
CA VAL A 3 -5.67 1.32 11.55
C VAL A 3 -4.48 0.80 10.77
N ALA A 4 -4.71 0.45 9.52
CA ALA A 4 -3.68 0.00 8.59
C ALA A 4 -3.76 0.89 7.34
N VAL A 5 -2.63 1.50 6.98
CA VAL A 5 -2.49 2.29 5.76
C VAL A 5 -1.84 1.40 4.72
N HIS A 6 -2.60 1.07 3.68
CA HIS A 6 -2.13 0.26 2.55
C HIS A 6 -1.39 1.10 1.52
N ASP A 7 -0.61 0.43 0.66
CA ASP A 7 0.10 1.01 -0.47
C ASP A 7 0.94 2.24 -0.12
N VAL A 8 1.71 2.12 0.96
CA VAL A 8 2.62 3.17 1.39
C VAL A 8 3.83 3.16 0.46
N THR A 9 3.85 4.11 -0.47
CA THR A 9 4.90 4.27 -1.48
C THR A 9 5.07 5.75 -1.85
N PRO A 10 6.26 6.19 -2.32
CA PRO A 10 6.46 7.54 -2.84
C PRO A 10 5.46 7.93 -3.94
N ALA A 11 4.95 6.97 -4.72
CA ALA A 11 3.95 7.22 -5.76
C ALA A 11 2.64 7.82 -5.20
N HIS A 12 2.36 7.61 -3.92
CA HIS A 12 1.15 8.05 -3.23
C HIS A 12 1.38 9.17 -2.22
N ALA A 13 2.57 9.78 -2.18
CA ALA A 13 2.98 10.74 -1.15
C ALA A 13 1.92 11.82 -0.85
N GLY A 14 1.38 12.49 -1.88
CA GLY A 14 0.37 13.53 -1.67
C GLY A 14 -0.95 13.04 -1.05
N ARG A 15 -1.37 11.80 -1.33
CA ARG A 15 -2.57 11.21 -0.68
C ARG A 15 -2.27 10.77 0.74
N LEU A 16 -1.07 10.23 0.96
CA LEU A 16 -0.60 9.81 2.28
C LEU A 16 -0.50 11.00 3.23
N ASP A 17 -0.04 12.17 2.75
CA ASP A 17 0.01 13.39 3.56
C ASP A 17 -1.37 13.80 4.10
N VAL A 18 -2.42 13.71 3.27
CA VAL A 18 -3.80 13.98 3.70
C VAL A 18 -4.23 12.98 4.78
N LEU A 19 -3.96 11.69 4.54
CA LEU A 19 -4.31 10.64 5.48
C LEU A 19 -3.59 10.81 6.84
N TYR A 20 -2.32 11.18 6.81
CA TYR A 20 -1.55 11.39 8.02
C TYR A 20 -2.05 12.56 8.85
N ARG A 21 -2.46 13.67 8.21
CA ARG A 21 -3.09 14.79 8.92
C ARG A 21 -4.40 14.39 9.58
N LEU A 22 -5.21 13.56 8.92
CA LEU A 22 -6.43 13.01 9.53
C LEU A 22 -6.11 12.14 10.75
N LEU A 23 -5.10 11.27 10.66
CA LEU A 23 -4.67 10.45 11.81
C LEU A 23 -4.23 11.31 12.99
N GLU A 24 -3.51 12.41 12.73
CA GLU A 24 -3.11 13.39 13.73
C GLU A 24 -4.31 14.11 14.36
N GLU A 25 -5.27 14.56 13.55
CA GLU A 25 -6.51 15.21 14.01
C GLU A 25 -7.35 14.30 14.92
N PHE A 26 -7.36 12.99 14.64
CA PHE A 26 -8.02 11.99 15.47
C PHE A 26 -7.16 11.45 16.63
N ALA A 27 -5.96 12.01 16.84
CA ALA A 27 -4.99 11.57 17.84
C ALA A 27 -4.64 10.06 17.76
N VAL A 28 -4.68 9.49 16.55
CA VAL A 28 -4.32 8.09 16.30
C VAL A 28 -2.80 7.97 16.22
N ARG A 29 -2.20 7.45 17.30
CA ARG A 29 -0.74 7.34 17.46
C ARG A 29 -0.16 5.98 17.07
N GLN A 30 -1.00 4.94 17.02
CA GLN A 30 -0.61 3.56 16.73
C GLN A 30 -1.37 3.08 15.50
N TYR A 31 -0.64 2.80 14.43
CA TYR A 31 -1.17 2.31 13.16
C TYR A 31 -0.08 1.60 12.36
N ALA A 32 -0.47 0.70 11.45
CA ALA A 32 0.45 0.01 10.57
C ALA A 32 0.60 0.75 9.23
N LEU A 33 1.84 0.83 8.74
CA LEU A 33 2.21 1.33 7.43
C LEU A 33 2.65 0.14 6.58
N LEU A 34 1.82 -0.25 5.62
CA LEU A 34 2.06 -1.37 4.72
C LEU A 34 2.81 -0.83 3.50
N VAL A 35 4.14 -0.92 3.56
CA VAL A 35 5.07 -0.29 2.61
C VAL A 35 5.34 -1.18 1.41
N VAL A 36 5.24 -0.59 0.21
CA VAL A 36 5.66 -1.18 -1.06
C VAL A 36 6.97 -0.50 -1.50
N PRO A 37 8.14 -1.17 -1.39
CA PRO A 37 9.43 -0.53 -1.66
C PRO A 37 9.68 -0.16 -3.11
N ASP A 38 9.02 -0.79 -4.09
CA ASP A 38 9.17 -0.42 -5.51
C ASP A 38 7.84 -0.51 -6.24
N TRP A 39 7.06 0.58 -6.19
CA TRP A 39 5.72 0.59 -6.77
C TRP A 39 5.77 0.44 -8.30
N HIS A 40 5.19 -0.66 -8.79
CA HIS A 40 5.18 -1.05 -10.21
C HIS A 40 6.56 -1.08 -10.89
N GLY A 41 7.66 -1.15 -10.14
CA GLY A 41 9.00 -1.09 -10.72
C GLY A 41 9.48 0.31 -11.13
N ALA A 42 8.79 1.37 -10.70
CA ALA A 42 9.04 2.74 -11.16
C ALA A 42 9.26 3.74 -10.01
N TRP A 43 9.11 3.31 -8.76
CA TRP A 43 9.21 4.18 -7.58
C TRP A 43 10.02 3.49 -6.49
N PRO A 44 11.33 3.29 -6.71
CA PRO A 44 12.19 2.60 -5.77
C PRO A 44 12.43 3.48 -4.54
N LEU A 45 12.09 2.96 -3.35
CA LEU A 45 12.05 3.70 -2.09
C LEU A 45 13.39 4.32 -1.70
N ASP A 46 14.50 3.69 -2.07
CA ASP A 46 15.86 4.17 -1.82
C ASP A 46 16.22 5.43 -2.64
N ALA A 47 15.51 5.71 -3.74
CA ALA A 47 15.62 6.96 -4.48
C ALA A 47 14.85 8.13 -3.85
N TYR A 48 14.03 7.89 -2.81
CA TYR A 48 13.20 8.90 -2.14
C TYR A 48 13.60 9.02 -0.66
N SER A 49 14.73 9.69 -0.42
CA SER A 49 15.34 9.80 0.89
C SER A 49 14.45 10.53 1.91
N GLU A 50 13.75 11.57 1.47
CA GLU A 50 12.84 12.39 2.26
C GLU A 50 11.61 11.59 2.68
N PHE A 51 11.06 10.78 1.76
CA PHE A 51 9.93 9.89 2.06
C PHE A 51 10.36 8.82 3.07
N THR A 52 11.54 8.22 2.89
CA THR A 52 12.08 7.22 3.81
C THR A 52 12.37 7.81 5.20
N ALA A 53 12.87 9.05 5.27
CA ALA A 53 13.05 9.76 6.53
C ALA A 53 11.71 9.98 7.25
N ALA A 54 10.68 10.44 6.53
CA ALA A 54 9.34 10.62 7.09
C ALA A 54 8.73 9.30 7.60
N LEU A 55 8.94 8.17 6.91
CA LEU A 55 8.53 6.86 7.42
C LEU A 55 9.22 6.50 8.73
N ARG A 56 10.52 6.79 8.86
CA ARG A 56 11.29 6.54 10.09
C ARG A 56 10.82 7.42 11.25
N GLU A 57 10.53 8.68 10.99
CA GLU A 57 9.96 9.60 11.99
C GLU A 57 8.61 9.10 12.50
N ARG A 58 7.75 8.64 11.58
CA ARG A 58 6.46 8.02 11.95
C ARG A 58 6.64 6.75 12.76
N ALA A 59 7.61 5.91 12.40
CA ALA A 59 7.93 4.71 13.16
C ALA A 59 8.39 5.04 14.59
N ALA A 60 9.26 6.06 14.73
CA ALA A 60 9.69 6.55 16.04
C ALA A 60 8.53 7.15 16.86
N ALA A 61 7.49 7.67 16.20
CA ALA A 61 6.29 8.21 16.84
C ALA A 61 5.22 7.15 17.21
N GLY A 62 5.42 5.88 16.85
CA GLY A 62 4.55 4.76 17.21
C GLY A 62 3.88 4.02 16.05
N ALA A 63 4.17 4.39 14.81
CA ALA A 63 3.72 3.62 13.65
C ALA A 63 4.54 2.33 13.48
N GLU A 64 3.90 1.25 13.02
CA GLU A 64 4.59 0.01 12.69
C GLU A 64 4.80 -0.08 11.19
N VAL A 65 6.04 -0.26 10.74
CA VAL A 65 6.35 -0.43 9.31
C VAL A 65 6.37 -1.91 8.96
N VAL A 66 5.50 -2.31 8.05
CA VAL A 66 5.33 -3.70 7.61
C VAL A 66 5.51 -3.77 6.10
N LEU A 67 6.23 -4.79 5.61
CA LEU A 67 6.39 -5.01 4.17
C LEU A 67 5.07 -5.48 3.54
N HIS A 68 4.65 -4.85 2.45
CA HIS A 68 3.43 -5.16 1.71
C HIS A 68 3.74 -5.67 0.29
N GLY A 69 4.71 -6.57 0.20
CA GLY A 69 5.27 -6.98 -1.09
C GLY A 69 6.30 -5.99 -1.62
N LEU A 70 7.18 -6.46 -2.50
CA LEU A 70 8.24 -5.62 -3.08
C LEU A 70 7.68 -4.67 -4.15
N ARG A 71 6.80 -5.20 -5.01
CA ARG A 71 6.14 -4.51 -6.12
C ARG A 71 4.65 -4.81 -6.07
N HIS A 72 3.85 -3.87 -6.57
CA HIS A 72 2.39 -3.98 -6.65
C HIS A 72 1.89 -4.21 -8.09
N ASP A 73 2.63 -4.96 -8.89
CA ASP A 73 2.23 -5.27 -10.26
C ASP A 73 1.64 -6.68 -10.36
N GLU A 74 0.62 -6.88 -11.21
CA GLU A 74 0.04 -8.20 -11.51
C GLU A 74 0.96 -9.07 -12.38
N VAL A 75 2.28 -8.93 -12.28
CA VAL A 75 3.23 -9.62 -13.17
C VAL A 75 3.56 -10.98 -12.57
N GLY A 76 2.74 -12.00 -12.86
CA GLY A 76 3.10 -13.38 -12.53
C GLY A 76 2.03 -14.48 -12.55
N LEU A 77 0.73 -14.19 -12.73
CA LEU A 77 -0.30 -15.24 -12.71
C LEU A 77 -0.97 -15.43 -14.09
N PRO A 78 -0.88 -16.62 -14.73
CA PRO A 78 -1.55 -16.85 -16.00
C PRO A 78 -3.07 -16.93 -15.80
N ARG A 79 -3.80 -15.90 -16.24
CA ARG A 79 -5.26 -15.85 -16.18
C ARG A 79 -5.88 -16.69 -17.30
N ALA A 80 -6.38 -17.89 -16.98
CA ALA A 80 -7.17 -18.70 -17.90
C ALA A 80 -8.52 -18.03 -18.24
N LEU A 81 -8.93 -18.13 -19.52
CA LEU A 81 -10.15 -17.55 -20.12
C LEU A 81 -11.44 -17.80 -19.31
N ALA A 82 -11.49 -18.86 -18.51
CA ALA A 82 -12.62 -19.20 -17.64
C ALA A 82 -12.90 -18.13 -16.55
N HIS A 83 -11.90 -17.35 -16.13
CA HIS A 83 -12.11 -16.32 -15.11
C HIS A 83 -12.81 -15.06 -15.65
N ARG A 84 -12.67 -14.76 -16.95
CA ARG A 84 -13.26 -13.56 -17.59
C ARG A 84 -14.78 -13.54 -17.58
N VAL A 85 -15.43 -14.70 -17.57
CA VAL A 85 -16.90 -14.80 -17.55
C VAL A 85 -17.45 -14.58 -16.14
N ARG A 86 -16.70 -14.96 -15.09
CA ARG A 86 -17.14 -14.87 -13.68
C ARG A 86 -17.03 -13.45 -13.10
N THR A 87 -16.19 -12.61 -13.69
CA THR A 87 -16.02 -11.18 -13.32
C THR A 87 -16.78 -10.21 -14.22
N PHE A 88 -17.53 -10.67 -15.23
CA PHE A 88 -18.29 -9.76 -16.07
C PHE A 88 -19.48 -9.18 -15.28
N GLY A 89 -19.32 -7.93 -14.83
CA GLY A 89 -20.36 -7.14 -14.16
C GLY A 89 -20.35 -7.16 -12.63
N ARG A 90 -19.27 -7.62 -11.96
CA ARG A 90 -19.22 -7.67 -10.48
C ARG A 90 -17.97 -7.14 -9.78
N THR A 91 -16.97 -6.64 -10.50
CA THR A 91 -15.76 -6.08 -9.87
C THR A 91 -15.28 -4.86 -10.64
N ASP A 92 -15.30 -3.69 -9.99
CA ASP A 92 -14.45 -2.57 -10.36
C ASP A 92 -13.02 -2.91 -9.93
N ARG A 93 -12.31 -3.62 -10.81
CA ARG A 93 -10.84 -3.75 -10.91
C ARG A 93 -9.97 -3.95 -9.65
N GLU A 94 -10.50 -4.42 -8.52
CA GLU A 94 -9.71 -4.80 -7.35
C GLU A 94 -9.85 -6.31 -7.11
N GLY A 95 -8.94 -7.08 -7.69
CA GLY A 95 -8.94 -8.54 -7.66
C GLY A 95 -7.79 -9.10 -6.83
N GLU A 96 -7.62 -8.67 -5.57
CA GLU A 96 -6.52 -9.10 -4.70
C GLU A 96 -6.74 -10.42 -3.96
N PHE A 97 -7.91 -11.05 -4.10
CA PHE A 97 -8.23 -12.27 -3.31
C PHE A 97 -8.76 -13.44 -4.14
N ALA A 98 -8.53 -13.45 -5.46
CA ALA A 98 -8.96 -14.58 -6.30
C ALA A 98 -8.04 -15.82 -6.21
N SER A 99 -6.94 -15.75 -5.47
CA SER A 99 -5.95 -16.82 -5.31
C SER A 99 -5.97 -17.53 -3.95
N LEU A 100 -6.90 -17.19 -3.06
CA LEU A 100 -7.10 -17.96 -1.83
C LEU A 100 -8.09 -19.10 -2.12
N ALA A 101 -7.60 -20.32 -1.91
CA ALA A 101 -8.23 -21.60 -2.22
C ALA A 101 -9.61 -21.82 -1.56
#